data_AF-A0A496Z5M7-F1
#
_entry.id   AF-A0A496Z5M7-F1
#
_cell.length_a   1.000
_cell.length_b   1.000
_cell.length_c   1.000
_cell.angle_alpha   90.00
_cell.angle_beta   90.00
_cell.angle_gamma   90.00
#
_symmetry.space_group_name_H-M   'P 1'
#
loop_
_entity.id
_entity.type
_entity.pdbx_description
1 polymer ?
#
loop_
_entity_poly.entity_id
_entity_poly.type
_entity_poly.pdbx_seq_one_letter_code
_entity_poly.pdbx_strand_id
1 'polypeptide(L)'
;MSSNVIYPAAPFLPRYSGKYIQNTELNVLAIKHYLDAFDMRALSHKMGAVFGGKLPHAATLVPGGVTEKVTADKIAAYKSMISKLQDFIDKSYLPD
;
A
#
# COMPACT_ATOMS: atom_id res chain seq x y z
N MET A 1 24.94 10.37 13.45
CA MET A 1 25.93 9.60 12.67
C MET A 1 25.43 9.57 11.23
N SER A 2 25.92 10.48 10.38
CA SER A 2 25.61 10.48 8.95
C SER A 2 26.56 9.51 8.27
N SER A 3 26.06 8.35 7.83
CA SER A 3 26.88 7.39 7.10
C SER A 3 26.97 7.80 5.63
N ASN A 4 28.13 8.30 5.22
CA ASN A 4 28.51 8.53 3.80
C ASN A 4 28.68 7.22 3.00
N VAL A 5 28.15 6.10 3.49
CA VAL A 5 28.22 4.80 2.82
C VAL A 5 26.98 4.67 1.94
N ILE A 6 27.18 4.82 0.63
CA ILE A 6 26.14 4.55 -0.36
C ILE A 6 26.00 3.03 -0.45
N TYR A 7 24.84 2.51 -0.05
CA TYR A 7 24.46 1.13 -0.30
C TYR A 7 23.61 1.11 -1.58
N PRO A 8 24.20 0.91 -2.77
CA PRO A 8 23.48 1.04 -4.04
C PRO A 8 22.32 0.04 -4.18
N ALA A 9 22.31 -1.00 -3.34
CA ALA A 9 21.29 -2.05 -3.32
C ALA A 9 20.50 -2.11 -2.00
N ALA A 10 20.59 -1.11 -1.12
CA ALA A 10 19.68 -1.02 0.03
C ALA A 10 18.25 -0.76 -0.46
N PRO A 11 17.22 -1.36 0.15
CA PRO A 11 17.23 -2.17 1.38
C PRO A 11 17.52 -3.67 1.18
N PHE A 12 17.84 -4.12 -0.02
CA PHE A 12 17.86 -5.54 -0.38
C PHE A 12 19.18 -6.27 -0.05
N LEU A 13 20.29 -5.54 0.06
CA LEU A 13 21.60 -6.10 0.42
C LEU A 13 22.16 -5.47 1.71
N PRO A 14 22.87 -6.25 2.55
CA PRO A 14 23.17 -7.68 2.40
C PRO A 14 21.94 -8.58 2.65
N ARG A 15 21.83 -9.68 1.90
CA ARG A 15 20.74 -10.64 2.05
C ARG A 15 21.07 -11.64 3.16
N TYR A 16 20.06 -12.07 3.90
CA TYR A 16 20.20 -13.18 4.85
C TYR A 16 20.44 -14.52 4.13
N SER A 17 20.84 -15.56 4.87
CA SER A 17 20.80 -16.94 4.37
C SER A 17 19.39 -17.51 4.53
N GLY A 18 18.85 -18.15 3.49
CA GLY A 18 17.51 -18.74 3.56
C GLY A 18 17.12 -19.56 2.33
N LYS A 19 15.97 -20.23 2.41
CA LYS A 19 15.38 -20.93 1.27
C LYS A 19 14.65 -19.92 0.38
N TYR A 20 15.23 -19.65 -0.78
CA TYR A 20 14.68 -18.68 -1.73
C TYR A 20 13.94 -19.34 -2.89
N ILE A 21 13.05 -18.57 -3.50
CA ILE A 21 12.39 -18.94 -4.75
C ILE A 21 13.48 -19.12 -5.82
N GLN A 22 13.58 -20.34 -6.35
CA GLN A 22 14.59 -20.70 -7.36
C GLN A 22 14.12 -20.38 -8.79
N ASN A 23 12.80 -20.42 -9.03
CA ASN A 23 12.22 -20.03 -10.31
C ASN A 23 12.38 -18.51 -10.49
N THR A 24 13.15 -18.12 -11.50
CA THR A 24 13.49 -16.72 -11.77
C THR A 24 12.25 -15.88 -12.11
N GLU A 25 11.35 -16.40 -12.95
CA GLU A 25 10.14 -15.67 -13.37
C GLU A 25 9.23 -15.39 -12.18
N LEU A 26 9.01 -16.41 -11.33
CA LEU A 26 8.23 -16.27 -10.11
C LEU A 26 8.90 -15.29 -9.12
N ASN A 27 10.23 -15.32 -9.01
CA ASN A 27 10.95 -14.41 -8.14
C ASN A 27 10.82 -12.95 -8.59
N VAL A 28 10.95 -12.68 -9.89
CA VAL A 28 10.78 -11.34 -10.47
C VAL A 28 9.33 -10.87 -10.35
N LEU A 29 8.36 -11.76 -10.57
CA LEU A 29 6.94 -11.45 -10.40
C LEU A 29 6.61 -11.05 -8.95
N ALA A 30 7.10 -11.80 -7.97
CA ALA A 30 6.91 -11.48 -6.55
C ALA A 30 7.55 -10.14 -6.17
N ILE A 31 8.73 -9.81 -6.73
CA ILE A 31 9.37 -8.50 -6.53
C ILE A 31 8.52 -7.39 -7.15
N LYS A 32 7.96 -7.60 -8.33
CA LYS A 32 7.05 -6.65 -8.97
C LYS A 32 5.82 -6.41 -8.09
N HIS A 33 5.13 -7.46 -7.65
CA HIS A 33 3.95 -7.33 -6.80
C HIS A 33 4.27 -6.67 -5.45
N TYR A 34 5.45 -6.92 -4.88
CA TYR A 34 5.94 -6.20 -3.70
C TYR A 34 6.04 -4.69 -3.92
N LEU A 35 6.54 -4.27 -5.10
CA LEU A 35 6.62 -2.85 -5.44
C LEU A 35 5.23 -2.26 -5.71
N ASP A 36 4.38 -2.95 -6.45
CA ASP A 36 2.99 -2.55 -6.72
C ASP A 36 2.18 -2.39 -5.41
N ALA A 37 2.47 -3.22 -4.40
CA ALA A 37 1.82 -3.15 -3.09
C ALA A 37 2.07 -1.82 -2.37
N PHE A 38 3.19 -1.12 -2.60
CA PHE A 38 3.42 0.20 -2.01
C PHE A 38 2.44 1.23 -2.54
N ASP A 39 2.17 1.23 -3.84
CA ASP A 39 1.18 2.11 -4.44
C ASP A 39 -0.23 1.77 -3.95
N MET A 40 -0.54 0.48 -3.79
CA MET A 40 -1.84 0.05 -3.27
C MET A 40 -2.03 0.41 -1.80
N ARG A 41 -0.95 0.37 -1.01
CA ARG A 41 -0.95 0.84 0.38
C ARG A 41 -1.14 2.35 0.46
N ALA A 42 -0.46 3.11 -0.39
CA ALA A 42 -0.65 4.56 -0.48
C ALA A 42 -2.08 4.92 -0.92
N LEU A 43 -2.64 4.18 -1.89
CA LEU A 43 -4.03 4.31 -2.34
C LEU A 43 -5.00 4.05 -1.19
N SER A 44 -4.78 2.98 -0.43
CA SER A 44 -5.60 2.63 0.75
C SER A 44 -5.57 3.73 1.81
N HIS A 45 -4.42 4.37 2.02
CA HIS A 45 -4.30 5.52 2.92
C HIS A 45 -5.04 6.75 2.38
N LYS A 46 -4.97 7.02 1.07
CA LYS A 46 -5.77 8.08 0.44
C LYS A 46 -7.27 7.83 0.60
N MET A 47 -7.72 6.58 0.43
CA MET A 47 -9.11 6.18 0.64
C MET A 47 -9.58 6.48 2.06
N GLY A 48 -8.81 6.07 3.08
CA GLY A 48 -9.15 6.37 4.47
C GLY A 48 -9.10 7.88 4.77
N ALA A 49 -8.22 8.64 4.11
CA ALA A 49 -8.17 10.10 4.26
C ALA A 49 -9.40 10.82 3.68
N VAL A 50 -10.14 10.24 2.73
CA VAL A 50 -11.40 10.83 2.18
C VAL A 50 -12.40 11.17 3.29
N PHE A 51 -12.49 10.31 4.31
CA PHE A 51 -13.40 10.48 5.46
C PHE A 51 -12.66 10.75 6.78
N GLY A 52 -11.39 10.36 6.87
CA GLY A 52 -10.52 10.50 8.04
C GLY A 52 -9.73 11.81 8.12
N GLY A 53 -9.74 12.61 7.04
CA GLY A 53 -8.92 13.80 6.83
C GLY A 53 -7.45 13.49 6.54
N LYS A 54 -6.85 12.57 7.31
CA LYS A 54 -5.49 12.04 7.11
C LYS A 54 -5.35 10.62 7.69
N LEU A 55 -4.33 9.90 7.24
CA LEU A 55 -3.86 8.65 7.86
C LEU A 55 -2.34 8.73 8.07
N PRO A 56 -1.77 8.03 9.09
CA PRO A 56 -2.37 6.98 9.92
C PRO A 56 -3.28 7.46 11.06
N HIS A 57 -3.20 8.73 11.47
CA HIS A 57 -3.99 9.27 12.57
C HIS A 57 -5.18 10.08 12.06
N ALA A 58 -6.34 9.44 11.93
CA ALA A 58 -7.58 10.10 11.53
C ALA A 58 -7.96 11.19 12.53
N ALA A 59 -8.24 12.40 12.04
CA ALA A 59 -8.52 13.58 12.86
C ALA A 59 -10.02 13.93 12.93
N THR A 60 -10.86 13.21 12.19
CA THR A 60 -12.29 13.54 12.01
C THR A 60 -13.22 12.72 12.91
N LEU A 61 -12.71 11.69 13.58
CA LEU A 61 -13.52 10.84 14.47
C LEU A 61 -13.79 11.57 15.80
N VAL A 62 -15.06 11.63 16.20
CA VAL A 62 -15.52 12.27 17.44
C VAL A 62 -16.56 11.40 18.14
N PRO A 63 -16.81 11.56 19.45
CA PRO A 63 -17.92 10.89 20.10
C PRO A 63 -19.24 11.16 19.36
N GLY A 64 -19.91 10.09 18.92
CA GLY A 64 -21.17 10.18 18.16
C GLY A 64 -21.04 10.16 16.64
N GLY A 65 -19.82 10.17 16.05
CA GLY A 65 -19.67 9.97 14.61
C GLY A 65 -18.37 10.53 14.01
N VAL A 66 -18.49 11.12 12.83
CA VAL A 66 -17.39 11.71 12.06
C VAL A 66 -17.74 13.16 11.72
N THR A 67 -16.77 14.07 11.80
CA THR A 67 -16.96 15.49 11.45
C THR A 67 -17.01 15.74 9.95
N GLU A 68 -16.54 14.79 9.15
CA GLU A 68 -16.41 14.92 7.70
C GLU A 68 -17.77 14.81 6.99
N LYS A 69 -18.01 15.70 6.02
CA LYS A 69 -19.26 15.68 5.23
C LYS A 69 -19.17 14.63 4.13
N VAL A 70 -20.06 13.64 4.20
CA VAL A 70 -20.22 12.62 3.16
C VAL A 70 -20.96 13.22 1.96
N THR A 71 -20.30 13.29 0.81
CA THR A 71 -20.89 13.77 -0.46
C THR A 71 -20.91 12.65 -1.50
N ALA A 72 -21.78 12.76 -2.51
CA ALA A 72 -21.84 11.79 -3.61
C ALA A 72 -20.48 11.64 -4.32
N ASP A 73 -19.76 12.74 -4.54
CA ASP A 73 -18.44 12.73 -5.18
C ASP A 73 -17.41 11.94 -4.36
N LYS A 74 -17.41 12.08 -3.03
CA LYS A 74 -16.51 11.33 -2.14
C LYS A 74 -16.82 9.83 -2.17
N ILE A 75 -18.10 9.48 -2.21
CA ILE A 75 -18.53 8.07 -2.34
C ILE A 75 -18.07 7.51 -3.69
N ALA A 76 -18.26 8.25 -4.78
CA ALA A 76 -17.83 7.83 -6.12
C ALA A 76 -16.31 7.67 -6.22
N ALA A 77 -15.55 8.63 -5.68
CA ALA A 77 -14.10 8.56 -5.61
C ALA A 77 -13.62 7.35 -4.80
N TYR A 78 -14.21 7.12 -3.62
CA TYR A 78 -13.90 5.95 -2.80
C TYR A 78 -14.21 4.65 -3.54
N LYS A 79 -15.36 4.57 -4.22
CA LYS A 79 -15.76 3.39 -5.01
C LYS A 79 -14.75 3.09 -6.14
N SER A 80 -14.27 4.11 -6.84
CA SER A 80 -13.26 3.91 -7.87
C SER A 80 -11.93 3.39 -7.30
N MET A 81 -11.49 3.93 -6.17
CA MET A 81 -10.25 3.51 -5.53
C MET A 81 -10.34 2.10 -4.94
N ILE A 82 -11.45 1.75 -4.28
CA ILE A 82 -11.63 0.41 -3.70
C ILE A 82 -11.70 -0.67 -4.79
N SER A 83 -12.35 -0.40 -5.93
CA SER A 83 -12.36 -1.36 -7.04
C SER A 83 -10.95 -1.66 -7.57
N LYS A 84 -10.08 -0.64 -7.67
CA LYS A 84 -8.67 -0.84 -8.04
C LYS A 84 -7.91 -1.66 -7.00
N LEU A 85 -8.14 -1.39 -5.72
CA LEU A 85 -7.50 -2.13 -4.63
C LEU A 85 -7.96 -3.60 -4.60
N GLN A 86 -9.25 -3.85 -4.80
CA GLN A 86 -9.82 -5.20 -4.87
C GLN A 86 -9.22 -6.00 -6.03
N ASP A 87 -9.12 -5.38 -7.22
CA ASP A 87 -8.51 -6.04 -8.39
C ASP A 87 -7.07 -6.49 -8.13
N PHE A 88 -6.26 -5.64 -7.47
CA PHE A 88 -4.91 -6.01 -7.04
C PHE A 88 -4.92 -7.15 -6.02
N ILE A 89 -5.84 -7.10 -5.05
CA ILE A 89 -5.93 -8.15 -4.03
C ILE A 89 -6.24 -9.50 -4.67
N ASP A 90 -7.27 -9.54 -5.52
CA ASP A 90 -7.77 -10.79 -6.09
C ASP A 90 -6.80 -11.39 -7.11
N LYS A 91 -6.06 -10.56 -7.85
CA LYS A 91 -5.21 -11.01 -8.97
C LYS A 91 -3.72 -11.09 -8.66
N SER A 92 -3.24 -10.39 -7.63
CA SER A 92 -1.81 -10.33 -7.30
C SER A 92 -1.54 -10.74 -5.86
N TYR A 93 -2.18 -10.10 -4.87
CA TYR A 93 -1.85 -10.35 -3.46
C TYR A 93 -2.28 -11.73 -2.95
N LEU A 94 -3.48 -12.20 -3.32
CA LEU A 94 -4.00 -13.49 -2.88
C LEU A 94 -3.36 -14.68 -3.61
N PRO A 95 -3.05 -14.61 -4.91
CA PRO A 95 -2.37 -15.70 -5.62
C PRO A 95 -0.87 -15.84 -5.32
N ASP A 96 -0.21 -14.79 -4.84
CA ASP A 96 1.20 -14.78 -4.41
C ASP A 96 1.42 -15.57 -3.10
#